data_AF-A0A813EH67-F1
#
_entry.id   AF-A0A813EH67-F1
#
_cell.length_a   1.000
_cell.length_b   1.000
_cell.length_c   1.000
_cell.angle_alpha   90.00
_cell.angle_beta   90.00
_cell.angle_gamma   90.00
#
_symmetry.space_group_name_H-M   'P 1'
#
loop_
_entity.id
_entity.type
_entity.pdbx_description
1 polymer ?
#
loop_
_entity_poly.entity_id
_entity_poly.type
_entity_poly.pdbx_seq_one_letter_code
_entity_poly.pdbx_strand_id
1 'polypeptide(L)'
;MTEKQLQEEAQDEAEVLEERAAPTMAAALVKLTEVRAAMQGRSSRSSLEETLDGASLSSLGGFGGGGGEGLSGGKKNLRPLLHKALREQPEYFSNYMEKALRDSARDFVAPSTSTRETALGGRIPARTYLQTKARIAGHRPTQFWSWQVAGALEALTDGKPEECKARLLLLLACGEQLCLDGGSMLLAQELVVEEIPPYGSFRPQEGAGSLAQPWSALLNPTWASIHLHHLQETESWMEKRKKLAGGAKPKAGASEDGATAGSGGAKAKARPRRAAKEDVKKEEK
;
A
#
# COMPACT_ATOMS: atom_id res chain seq x y z
N MET A 1 68.20 19.07 20.64
CA MET A 1 66.76 19.31 20.86
C MET A 1 66.57 20.78 21.11
N THR A 2 65.84 21.45 20.23
CA THR A 2 65.50 22.87 20.37
C THR A 2 64.31 23.04 21.31
N GLU A 3 64.24 24.11 22.10
CA GLU A 3 63.16 24.37 23.07
C GLU A 3 61.75 24.27 22.48
N LYS A 4 61.58 24.54 21.18
CA LYS A 4 60.31 24.32 20.46
C LYS A 4 59.88 22.85 20.39
N GLN A 5 60.82 21.91 20.25
CA GLN A 5 60.52 20.47 20.19
C GLN A 5 60.09 19.93 21.55
N LEU A 6 60.62 20.49 22.64
CA LEU A 6 60.21 20.15 24.01
C LEU A 6 58.83 20.70 24.38
N GLN A 7 58.43 21.85 23.80
CA GLN A 7 57.08 22.39 23.98
C GLN A 7 56.03 21.62 23.17
N GLU A 8 56.38 21.14 21.98
CA GLU A 8 55.50 20.35 21.12
C GLU A 8 55.25 18.94 21.70
N GLU A 9 56.30 18.24 22.17
CA GLU A 9 56.13 16.95 22.87
C GLU A 9 55.34 17.08 24.18
N ALA A 10 55.49 18.20 24.92
CA ALA A 10 54.72 18.43 26.15
C ALA A 10 53.24 18.77 25.89
N GLN A 11 52.92 19.35 24.73
CA GLN A 11 51.54 19.59 24.30
C GLN A 11 50.88 18.30 23.81
N ASP A 12 51.60 17.49 23.04
CA ASP A 12 51.12 16.19 22.57
C ASP A 12 50.90 15.21 23.74
N GLU A 13 51.78 15.18 24.75
CA GLU A 13 51.57 14.36 25.95
C GLU A 13 50.37 14.83 26.81
N ALA A 14 50.07 16.13 26.82
CA ALA A 14 48.92 16.67 27.54
C ALA A 14 47.58 16.35 26.84
N GLU A 15 47.56 16.37 25.50
CA GLU A 15 46.38 16.06 24.69
C GLU A 15 46.05 14.56 24.73
N VAL A 16 47.07 13.69 24.75
CA VAL A 16 46.91 12.22 24.90
C VAL A 16 46.43 11.84 26.31
N LEU A 17 46.73 12.64 27.35
CA LEU A 17 46.25 12.42 28.71
C LEU A 17 44.80 12.85 28.92
N GLU A 18 44.31 13.86 28.18
CA GLU A 18 42.88 14.22 28.16
C GLU A 18 42.02 13.16 27.45
N GLU A 19 42.55 12.51 26.41
CA GLU A 19 41.83 11.46 25.67
C GLU A 19 41.70 10.13 26.45
N ARG A 20 42.55 9.92 27.47
CA ARG A 20 42.57 8.70 28.30
C ARG A 20 41.75 8.81 29.60
N ALA A 21 41.14 9.96 29.87
CA ALA A 21 40.23 10.13 31.00
C ALA A 21 38.93 9.36 30.70
N ALA A 22 38.82 8.14 31.22
CA ALA A 22 37.61 7.33 31.17
C ALA A 22 36.39 8.22 31.51
N PRO A 23 35.30 8.16 30.72
CA PRO A 23 34.15 9.01 30.94
C PRO A 23 33.71 8.78 32.38
N THR A 24 33.84 9.82 33.20
CA THR A 24 33.45 9.76 34.61
C THR A 24 32.00 9.28 34.65
N MET A 25 31.64 8.48 35.66
CA MET A 25 30.28 7.93 35.76
C MET A 25 29.21 9.04 35.67
N ALA A 26 29.56 10.26 36.08
CA ALA A 26 28.78 11.47 35.86
C ALA A 26 28.55 11.81 34.36
N ALA A 27 29.58 11.80 33.51
CA ALA A 27 29.46 12.03 32.06
C ALA A 27 28.66 10.92 31.35
N ALA A 28 28.79 9.66 31.80
CA ALA A 28 27.99 8.55 31.30
C ALA A 28 26.51 8.68 31.71
N LEU A 29 26.24 9.14 32.94
CA LEU A 29 24.89 9.42 33.42
C LEU A 29 24.27 10.61 32.68
N VAL A 30 25.04 11.67 32.39
CA VAL A 30 24.60 12.82 31.60
C VAL A 30 24.19 12.38 30.19
N LYS A 31 25.03 11.58 29.50
CA LYS A 31 24.68 11.02 28.18
C LYS A 31 23.48 10.07 28.24
N LEU A 32 23.35 9.26 29.29
CA LEU A 32 22.16 8.42 29.49
C LEU A 32 20.90 9.24 29.76
N THR A 33 20.99 10.36 30.49
CA THR A 33 19.86 11.28 30.68
C THR A 33 19.53 12.07 29.42
N GLU A 34 20.51 12.43 28.59
CA GLU A 34 20.28 13.04 27.27
C GLU A 34 19.62 12.06 26.31
N VAL A 35 20.08 10.81 26.26
CA VAL A 35 19.46 9.74 25.46
C VAL A 35 18.05 9.43 25.98
N ARG A 36 17.84 9.45 27.30
CA ARG A 36 16.51 9.27 27.91
C ARG A 36 15.59 10.46 27.60
N ALA A 37 16.08 11.69 27.63
CA ALA A 37 15.33 12.89 27.26
C ALA A 37 14.97 12.87 25.76
N ALA A 38 15.91 12.47 24.91
CA ALA A 38 15.69 12.27 23.48
C ALA A 38 14.70 11.13 23.20
N MET A 39 14.67 10.08 24.02
CA MET A 39 13.68 9.00 23.93
C MET A 39 12.30 9.41 24.45
N GLN A 40 12.23 10.21 25.50
CA GLN A 40 10.97 10.73 26.05
C GLN A 40 10.31 11.76 25.13
N GLY A 41 11.09 12.55 24.39
CA GLY A 41 10.58 13.47 23.36
C GLY A 41 10.16 12.82 22.05
N ARG A 42 10.55 11.56 21.81
CA ARG A 42 10.31 10.85 20.53
C ARG A 42 9.01 10.03 20.51
N SER A 43 8.18 10.16 21.56
CA SER A 43 6.96 9.39 21.76
C SER A 43 5.71 10.27 21.94
N SER A 44 5.59 11.39 21.23
CA SER A 44 4.26 11.91 20.92
C SER A 44 3.69 11.07 19.79
N ARG A 45 3.18 9.87 20.10
CA ARG A 45 2.23 9.20 19.19
C ARG A 45 1.18 10.25 18.85
N SER A 46 0.97 10.50 17.55
CA SER A 46 -0.04 11.47 17.17
C SER A 46 -1.37 11.01 17.78
N SER A 47 -2.19 11.94 18.28
CA SER A 47 -3.51 11.61 18.83
C SER A 47 -4.30 10.66 17.91
N LEU A 48 -4.03 10.72 16.60
CA LEU A 48 -4.50 9.76 15.60
C LEU A 48 -4.08 8.31 15.87
N GLU A 49 -2.80 8.02 16.07
CA GLU A 49 -2.31 6.67 16.37
C GLU A 49 -2.96 6.11 17.63
N GLU A 50 -3.11 6.93 18.67
CA GLU A 50 -3.78 6.50 19.91
C GLU A 50 -5.26 6.14 19.68
N THR A 51 -5.97 6.92 18.86
CA THR A 51 -7.35 6.61 18.47
C THR A 51 -7.46 5.40 17.54
N LEU A 52 -6.46 5.15 16.69
CA LEU A 52 -6.41 4.01 15.78
C LEU A 52 -6.06 2.72 16.53
N ASP A 53 -5.06 2.75 17.42
CA ASP A 53 -4.62 1.61 18.23
C ASP A 53 -5.69 1.20 19.23
N GLY A 54 -6.38 2.17 19.86
CA GLY A 54 -7.51 1.91 20.74
C GLY A 54 -8.70 1.23 20.05
N ALA A 55 -8.80 1.34 18.71
CA ALA A 55 -9.84 0.69 17.92
C ALA A 55 -9.37 -0.63 17.26
N SER A 56 -8.08 -0.75 16.93
CA SER A 56 -7.53 -1.91 16.21
C SER A 56 -7.42 -3.16 17.08
N LEU A 57 -7.22 -3.02 18.39
CA LEU A 57 -7.10 -4.14 19.34
C LEU A 57 -8.37 -5.00 19.46
N SER A 58 -9.52 -4.51 18.99
CA SER A 58 -10.78 -5.27 18.97
C SER A 58 -11.02 -6.01 17.64
N SER A 59 -10.21 -5.77 16.59
CA SER A 59 -10.49 -6.26 15.23
C SER A 59 -9.62 -7.43 14.77
N LEU A 60 -8.52 -7.75 15.45
CA LEU A 60 -7.54 -8.77 14.99
C LEU A 60 -7.74 -10.16 15.61
N GLY A 61 -8.67 -10.32 16.56
CA GLY A 61 -9.10 -11.61 17.07
C GLY A 61 -10.34 -12.11 16.33
N GLY A 62 -10.19 -12.85 15.24
CA GLY A 62 -11.31 -13.59 14.65
C GLY A 62 -11.29 -13.74 13.13
N PHE A 63 -10.33 -14.49 12.61
CA PHE A 63 -10.51 -15.20 11.33
C PHE A 63 -10.78 -16.67 11.65
N GLY A 64 -11.97 -16.94 12.20
CA GLY A 64 -12.42 -18.26 12.62
C GLY A 64 -13.86 -18.17 13.08
N GLY A 65 -14.76 -18.82 12.35
CA GLY A 65 -16.21 -18.70 12.53
C GLY A 65 -16.72 -19.13 13.90
N GLY A 66 -17.84 -18.53 14.30
CA GLY A 66 -18.61 -18.92 15.47
C GLY A 66 -19.56 -17.79 15.87
N GLY A 67 -20.86 -18.04 15.80
CA GLY A 67 -21.90 -17.08 16.14
C GLY A 67 -21.74 -16.53 17.56
N GLY A 68 -22.01 -15.23 17.70
CA GLY A 68 -21.94 -14.51 18.96
C GLY A 68 -22.56 -13.14 18.81
N GLU A 69 -23.87 -13.10 19.05
CA GLU A 69 -24.67 -11.90 19.23
C GLU A 69 -24.06 -11.06 20.38
N GLY A 70 -23.80 -9.77 20.12
CA GLY A 70 -23.53 -8.79 21.19
C GLY A 70 -22.11 -8.23 21.33
N LEU A 71 -21.56 -7.57 20.31
CA LEU A 71 -20.52 -6.52 20.46
C LEU A 71 -20.68 -5.45 19.36
N SER A 72 -21.83 -4.77 19.32
CA SER A 72 -22.11 -3.65 18.39
C SER A 72 -21.85 -2.26 19.00
N GLY A 73 -21.18 -2.17 20.15
CA GLY A 73 -20.84 -0.91 20.80
C GLY A 73 -19.35 -0.61 20.67
N GLY A 74 -18.89 0.02 19.59
CA GLY A 74 -17.52 0.55 19.56
C GLY A 74 -16.88 0.76 18.19
N LYS A 75 -17.41 0.19 17.11
CA LYS A 75 -16.85 0.37 15.76
C LYS A 75 -17.30 1.72 15.19
N LYS A 76 -16.72 2.81 15.71
CA LYS A 76 -16.87 4.13 15.09
C LYS A 76 -16.30 4.04 13.68
N ASN A 77 -17.02 4.54 12.68
CA ASN A 77 -16.49 4.66 11.33
C ASN A 77 -15.28 5.60 11.33
N LEU A 78 -14.07 5.05 11.37
CA LEU A 78 -12.80 5.79 11.43
C LEU A 78 -12.34 6.30 10.06
N ARG A 79 -13.03 5.89 8.98
CA ARG A 79 -12.70 6.32 7.62
C ARG A 79 -12.72 7.86 7.44
N PRO A 80 -13.74 8.61 7.90
CA PRO A 80 -13.73 10.07 7.82
C PRO A 80 -12.58 10.70 8.62
N LEU A 81 -12.17 10.07 9.73
CA LEU A 81 -11.02 10.53 10.51
C LEU A 81 -9.72 10.35 9.72
N LEU A 82 -9.52 9.23 9.03
CA LEU A 82 -8.37 9.04 8.13
C LEU A 82 -8.34 10.08 7.00
N HIS A 83 -9.50 10.39 6.40
CA HIS A 83 -9.59 11.43 5.36
C HIS A 83 -9.24 12.82 5.91
N LYS A 84 -9.72 13.14 7.11
CA LYS A 84 -9.38 14.39 7.80
C LYS A 84 -7.88 14.45 8.12
N ALA A 85 -7.33 13.35 8.62
CA ALA A 85 -5.92 13.22 8.95
C ALA A 85 -5.00 13.38 7.74
N LEU A 86 -5.40 12.93 6.56
CA LEU A 86 -4.59 13.12 5.35
C LEU A 86 -4.41 14.62 5.01
N ARG A 87 -5.40 15.46 5.33
CA ARG A 87 -5.34 16.92 5.10
C ARG A 87 -4.63 17.65 6.24
N GLU A 88 -4.86 17.23 7.48
CA GLU A 88 -4.33 17.91 8.66
C GLU A 88 -2.92 17.44 9.05
N GLN A 89 -2.57 16.19 8.74
CA GLN A 89 -1.31 15.52 9.13
C GLN A 89 -0.76 14.64 7.98
N PRO A 90 -0.44 15.20 6.80
CA PRO A 90 0.10 14.42 5.67
C PRO A 90 1.48 13.80 5.96
N GLU A 91 2.25 14.40 6.88
CA GLU A 91 3.56 13.90 7.30
C GLU A 91 3.48 12.51 7.93
N TYR A 92 2.39 12.20 8.64
CA TYR A 92 2.20 10.88 9.24
C TYR A 92 2.16 9.78 8.18
N PHE A 93 1.41 10.01 7.10
CA PHE A 93 1.26 9.04 6.00
C PHE A 93 2.55 8.90 5.19
N SER A 94 3.19 10.01 4.84
CA SER A 94 4.45 9.99 4.08
C SER A 94 5.57 9.31 4.87
N ASN A 95 5.78 9.67 6.14
CA ASN A 95 6.78 9.03 6.99
C ASN A 95 6.53 7.53 7.18
N TYR A 96 5.27 7.12 7.35
CA TYR A 96 4.92 5.71 7.44
C TYR A 96 5.24 4.96 6.14
N MET A 97 4.82 5.50 4.99
CA MET A 97 5.03 4.88 3.68
C MET A 97 6.51 4.80 3.31
N GLU A 98 7.28 5.84 3.59
CA GLU A 98 8.74 5.85 3.39
C GLU A 98 9.44 4.85 4.29
N LYS A 99 9.03 4.75 5.56
CA LYS A 99 9.55 3.74 6.48
C LYS A 99 9.22 2.33 5.98
N ALA A 100 7.97 2.08 5.57
CA ALA A 100 7.54 0.80 5.03
C ALA A 100 8.33 0.42 3.75
N LEU A 101 8.57 1.40 2.87
CA LEU A 101 9.39 1.23 1.68
C LEU A 101 10.82 0.84 2.05
N ARG A 102 11.42 1.54 3.01
CA ARG A 102 12.78 1.25 3.52
C ARG A 102 12.87 -0.12 4.17
N ASP A 103 11.92 -0.47 5.04
CA ASP A 103 11.89 -1.74 5.75
C ASP A 103 11.69 -2.91 4.76
N SER A 104 10.81 -2.75 3.76
CA SER A 104 10.59 -3.76 2.72
C SER A 104 11.81 -4.06 1.84
N ALA A 105 12.74 -3.10 1.78
CA ALA A 105 13.93 -3.19 0.97
C ALA A 105 15.18 -3.62 1.76
N ARG A 106 15.16 -3.59 3.09
CA ARG A 106 16.19 -4.26 3.92
C ARG A 106 16.25 -5.76 3.65
N ASP A 107 15.11 -6.37 3.34
CA ASP A 107 15.02 -7.77 2.91
C ASP A 107 15.80 -8.08 1.61
N PHE A 108 16.21 -7.06 0.84
CA PHE A 108 16.94 -7.20 -0.42
C PHE A 108 18.45 -7.31 -0.22
N VAL A 109 19.00 -6.70 0.84
CA VAL A 109 20.44 -6.67 1.09
C VAL A 109 20.83 -7.96 1.79
N ALA A 110 21.19 -8.97 1.02
CA ALA A 110 22.05 -10.03 1.55
C ALA A 110 23.31 -9.35 2.15
N PRO A 111 23.89 -9.85 3.26
CA PRO A 111 25.06 -9.25 3.93
C PRO A 111 26.32 -9.11 3.04
N SER A 112 26.29 -9.54 1.78
CA SER A 112 27.43 -9.62 0.88
C SER A 112 27.59 -8.42 -0.08
N THR A 113 26.63 -7.50 -0.19
CA THR A 113 26.75 -6.33 -1.09
C THR A 113 26.59 -5.03 -0.32
N SER A 114 27.52 -4.78 0.61
CA SER A 114 27.60 -3.58 1.46
C SER A 114 27.97 -2.29 0.72
N THR A 115 28.08 -2.29 -0.61
CA THR A 115 28.53 -1.11 -1.36
C THR A 115 27.38 -0.23 -1.87
N ARG A 116 26.16 -0.77 -2.04
CA ARG A 116 25.05 -0.01 -2.66
C ARG A 116 24.21 0.79 -1.66
N GLU A 117 24.05 0.30 -0.43
CA GLU A 117 23.30 0.97 0.63
C GLU A 117 24.05 2.22 1.16
N THR A 118 25.38 2.18 1.15
CA THR A 118 26.28 3.26 1.57
C THR A 118 26.44 4.35 0.51
N ALA A 119 26.23 4.04 -0.78
CA ALA A 119 26.39 4.99 -1.89
C ALA A 119 25.17 5.92 -2.11
N LEU A 120 23.98 5.53 -1.63
CA LEU A 120 22.73 6.29 -1.77
C LEU A 120 22.16 6.77 -0.41
N GLY A 121 22.98 6.79 0.64
CA GLY A 121 22.56 7.24 1.97
C GLY A 121 21.44 6.40 2.59
N GLY A 122 21.39 5.09 2.32
CA GLY A 122 20.38 4.17 2.85
C GLY A 122 18.96 4.39 2.30
N ARG A 123 18.80 5.14 1.20
CA ARG A 123 17.53 5.32 0.51
C ARG A 123 17.37 4.28 -0.60
N ILE A 124 16.24 3.58 -0.60
CA ILE A 124 15.90 2.68 -1.70
C ILE A 124 14.99 3.41 -2.68
N PRO A 125 15.33 3.44 -3.99
CA PRO A 125 14.46 4.03 -5.01
C PRO A 125 13.12 3.31 -5.07
N ALA A 126 12.01 4.06 -5.14
CA ALA A 126 10.66 3.50 -5.19
C ALA A 126 10.47 2.54 -6.38
N ARG A 127 11.13 2.79 -7.52
CA ARG A 127 11.12 1.89 -8.68
C ARG A 127 11.78 0.53 -8.40
N THR A 128 12.78 0.50 -7.51
CA THR A 128 13.43 -0.76 -7.09
C THR A 128 12.47 -1.63 -6.28
N TYR A 129 11.68 -1.02 -5.38
CA TYR A 129 10.63 -1.73 -4.65
C TYR A 129 9.59 -2.34 -5.61
N LEU A 130 9.19 -1.59 -6.64
CA LEU A 130 8.19 -2.05 -7.61
C LEU A 130 8.64 -3.30 -8.37
N GLN A 131 9.91 -3.39 -8.76
CA GLN A 131 10.43 -4.55 -9.48
C GLN A 131 10.50 -5.81 -8.60
N THR A 132 10.84 -5.63 -7.33
CA THR A 132 11.27 -6.73 -6.46
C THR A 132 10.18 -7.27 -5.55
N LYS A 133 9.33 -6.40 -5.02
CA LYS A 133 8.35 -6.71 -3.97
C LYS A 133 6.91 -6.44 -4.39
N ALA A 134 6.67 -5.45 -5.26
CA ALA A 134 5.31 -5.15 -5.67
C ALA A 134 4.72 -6.30 -6.50
N ARG A 135 3.54 -6.77 -6.08
CA ARG A 135 2.80 -7.85 -6.74
C ARG A 135 1.98 -7.30 -7.91
N ILE A 136 2.65 -6.65 -8.87
CA ILE A 136 2.00 -6.03 -10.04
C ILE A 136 2.44 -6.65 -11.37
N ALA A 137 3.26 -7.70 -11.31
CA ALA A 137 3.68 -8.45 -12.47
C ALA A 137 2.48 -9.02 -13.25
N GLY A 138 2.56 -8.95 -14.59
CA GLY A 138 1.52 -9.45 -15.49
C GLY A 138 0.42 -8.44 -15.83
N HIS A 139 0.33 -7.30 -15.12
CA HIS A 139 -0.62 -6.23 -15.45
C HIS A 139 0.11 -4.99 -15.97
N ARG A 140 0.42 -4.98 -17.27
CA ARG A 140 1.22 -3.93 -17.93
C ARG A 140 0.73 -2.49 -17.64
N PRO A 141 -0.57 -2.18 -17.71
CA PRO A 141 -1.04 -0.83 -17.39
C PRO A 141 -0.69 -0.43 -15.96
N THR A 142 -0.88 -1.31 -14.98
CA THR A 142 -0.53 -0.99 -13.57
C THR A 142 0.97 -0.89 -13.37
N GLN A 143 1.77 -1.71 -14.06
CA GLN A 143 3.22 -1.59 -14.05
C GLN A 143 3.67 -0.23 -14.56
N PHE A 144 3.09 0.23 -15.68
CA PHE A 144 3.33 1.57 -16.21
C PHE A 144 2.95 2.66 -15.20
N TRP A 145 1.70 2.71 -14.75
CA TRP A 145 1.24 3.74 -13.81
C TRP A 145 2.07 3.79 -12.53
N SER A 146 2.36 2.63 -11.94
CA SER A 146 3.14 2.56 -10.72
C SER A 146 4.57 3.06 -10.94
N TRP A 147 5.18 2.72 -12.08
CA TRP A 147 6.52 3.15 -12.44
C TRP A 147 6.64 4.67 -12.60
N GLN A 148 5.68 5.31 -13.28
CA GLN A 148 5.64 6.76 -13.44
C GLN A 148 5.45 7.47 -12.10
N VAL A 149 4.55 6.97 -11.24
CA VAL A 149 4.35 7.52 -9.88
C VAL A 149 5.61 7.36 -9.03
N ALA A 150 6.29 6.21 -9.10
CA ALA A 150 7.55 6.00 -8.40
C ALA A 150 8.65 6.96 -8.89
N GLY A 151 8.69 7.26 -10.19
CA GLY A 151 9.56 8.28 -10.75
C GLY A 151 9.29 9.67 -10.19
N ALA A 152 8.03 10.10 -10.18
CA ALA A 152 7.65 11.39 -9.57
C ALA A 152 8.02 11.46 -8.09
N LEU A 153 7.82 10.37 -7.34
CA LEU A 153 8.20 10.27 -5.93
C LEU A 153 9.72 10.37 -5.75
N GLU A 154 10.51 9.69 -6.57
CA GLU A 154 11.98 9.77 -6.55
C GLU A 154 12.48 11.22 -6.77
N ALA A 155 11.92 11.92 -7.75
CA ALA A 155 12.24 13.33 -7.99
C ALA A 155 11.92 14.22 -6.78
N LEU A 156 10.80 13.95 -6.09
CA LEU A 156 10.45 14.65 -4.86
C LEU A 156 11.47 14.36 -3.75
N THR A 157 11.85 13.10 -3.56
CA THR A 157 12.83 12.72 -2.53
C THR A 157 14.24 13.25 -2.79
N ASP A 158 14.58 13.48 -4.06
CA ASP A 158 15.85 14.06 -4.51
C ASP A 158 15.87 15.61 -4.41
N GLY A 159 14.82 16.22 -3.87
CA GLY A 159 14.73 17.67 -3.72
C GLY A 159 14.45 18.41 -5.02
N LYS A 160 13.83 17.75 -6.00
CA LYS A 160 13.43 18.33 -7.30
C LYS A 160 11.89 18.43 -7.40
N PRO A 161 11.25 19.35 -6.65
CA PRO A 161 9.79 19.43 -6.58
C PRO A 161 9.16 19.85 -7.92
N GLU A 162 9.83 20.70 -8.71
CA GLU A 162 9.32 21.11 -10.03
C GLU A 162 9.34 19.96 -11.04
N GLU A 163 10.34 19.08 -10.97
CA GLU A 163 10.39 17.87 -11.80
C GLU A 163 9.28 16.88 -11.40
N CYS A 164 9.06 16.67 -10.10
CA CYS A 164 7.93 15.88 -9.60
C CYS A 164 6.58 16.43 -10.10
N LYS A 165 6.37 17.75 -9.97
CA LYS A 165 5.16 18.42 -10.44
C LYS A 165 4.96 18.25 -11.94
N ALA A 166 6.01 18.45 -12.74
CA ALA A 166 5.95 18.26 -14.19
C ALA A 166 5.57 16.82 -14.55
N ARG A 167 6.21 15.82 -13.92
CA ARG A 167 5.89 14.39 -14.11
C ARG A 167 4.44 14.06 -13.77
N LEU A 168 3.91 14.57 -12.66
CA LEU A 168 2.51 14.36 -12.27
C LEU A 168 1.52 15.02 -13.25
N LEU A 169 1.85 16.19 -13.81
CA LEU A 169 1.02 16.86 -14.81
C LEU A 169 1.02 16.10 -16.16
N LEU A 170 2.18 15.60 -16.59
CA LEU A 170 2.27 14.75 -17.78
C LEU A 170 1.52 13.43 -17.58
N LEU A 171 1.59 12.87 -16.38
CA LEU A 171 0.86 11.66 -16.01
C LEU A 171 -0.67 11.88 -16.02
N LEU A 172 -1.15 13.08 -15.67
CA LEU A 172 -2.55 13.46 -15.83
C LEU A 172 -2.96 13.50 -17.31
N ALA A 173 -2.16 14.14 -18.17
CA ALA A 173 -2.40 14.19 -19.62
C ALA A 173 -2.39 12.78 -20.26
N CYS A 174 -1.48 11.92 -19.80
CA CYS A 174 -1.45 10.50 -20.18
C CYS A 174 -2.78 9.78 -19.85
N GLY A 175 -3.40 10.09 -18.70
CA GLY A 175 -4.68 9.51 -18.30
C GLY A 175 -5.84 9.95 -19.20
N GLU A 176 -5.86 11.22 -19.59
CA GLU A 176 -6.84 11.74 -20.54
C GLU A 176 -6.68 11.10 -21.93
N GLN A 177 -5.44 11.04 -22.42
CA GLN A 177 -5.14 10.42 -23.72
C GLN A 177 -5.56 8.94 -23.75
N LEU A 178 -5.32 8.20 -22.67
CA LEU A 178 -5.73 6.81 -22.54
C LEU A 178 -7.26 6.66 -22.65
N CYS A 179 -8.04 7.61 -22.13
CA CYS A 179 -9.49 7.62 -22.26
C CYS A 179 -9.94 7.91 -23.70
N LEU A 180 -9.28 8.85 -24.38
CA LEU A 180 -9.57 9.21 -25.78
C LEU A 180 -9.28 8.05 -26.73
N ASP A 181 -8.21 7.28 -26.47
CA ASP A 181 -7.79 6.17 -27.31
C ASP A 181 -8.41 4.82 -26.91
N GLY A 182 -9.47 4.82 -26.10
CA GLY A 182 -10.17 3.59 -25.70
C GLY A 182 -9.31 2.59 -24.92
N GLY A 183 -8.32 3.09 -24.17
CA GLY A 183 -7.38 2.27 -23.41
C GLY A 183 -6.08 1.92 -24.16
N SER A 184 -5.88 2.41 -25.38
CA SER A 184 -4.60 2.24 -26.08
C SER A 184 -3.50 3.08 -25.44
N MET A 185 -2.37 2.45 -25.12
CA MET A 185 -1.22 3.13 -24.50
C MET A 185 -0.22 3.70 -25.52
N LEU A 186 -0.45 3.51 -26.82
CA LEU A 186 0.54 3.79 -27.85
C LEU A 186 1.00 5.25 -27.86
N LEU A 187 0.05 6.19 -27.82
CA LEU A 187 0.36 7.62 -27.74
C LEU A 187 0.57 8.06 -26.30
N ALA A 188 -0.24 7.53 -25.37
CA ALA A 188 -0.20 7.91 -23.96
C ALA A 188 1.17 7.67 -23.31
N GLN A 189 1.88 6.60 -23.67
CA GLN A 189 3.21 6.30 -23.11
C GLN A 189 4.26 7.34 -23.51
N GLU A 190 4.16 7.93 -24.70
CA GLU A 190 5.11 8.91 -25.21
C GLU A 190 4.97 10.25 -24.49
N LEU A 191 3.78 10.55 -23.93
CA LEU A 191 3.50 11.80 -23.23
C LEU A 191 4.26 11.93 -21.90
N VAL A 192 4.65 10.82 -21.27
CA VAL A 192 5.28 10.88 -19.93
C VAL A 192 6.77 11.21 -20.02
N VAL A 193 7.39 11.17 -21.21
CA VAL A 193 8.81 11.51 -21.47
C VAL A 193 9.76 10.87 -20.45
N GLU A 194 9.43 9.66 -20.01
CA GLU A 194 10.18 8.88 -19.03
C GLU A 194 10.53 7.52 -19.62
N GLU A 195 11.51 6.86 -19.00
CA GLU A 195 11.84 5.48 -19.33
C GLU A 195 10.64 4.57 -19.07
N ILE A 196 10.32 3.73 -20.05
CA ILE A 196 9.29 2.71 -19.95
C ILE A 196 9.68 1.68 -18.88
N PRO A 197 8.72 1.14 -18.10
CA PRO A 197 9.05 0.12 -17.11
C PRO A 197 9.76 -1.08 -17.76
N PRO A 198 10.80 -1.65 -17.10
CA PRO A 198 11.41 -2.89 -17.55
C PRO A 198 10.46 -4.06 -17.25
N TYR A 199 9.46 -4.26 -18.11
CA TYR A 199 8.36 -5.20 -17.86
C TYR A 199 8.82 -6.63 -17.52
N GLY A 200 9.96 -7.06 -18.07
CA GLY A 200 10.54 -8.39 -17.83
C GLY A 200 11.24 -8.54 -16.47
N SER A 201 11.56 -7.46 -15.77
CA SER A 201 12.25 -7.52 -14.47
C SER A 201 11.30 -7.54 -13.26
N PHE A 202 9.99 -7.37 -13.49
CA PHE A 202 9.01 -7.45 -12.41
C PHE A 202 8.84 -8.89 -11.95
N ARG A 203 9.05 -9.12 -10.65
CA ARG A 203 8.90 -10.45 -10.06
C ARG A 203 7.44 -10.91 -10.14
N PRO A 204 7.14 -12.06 -10.76
CA PRO A 204 5.80 -12.63 -10.76
C PRO A 204 5.34 -12.88 -9.32
N GLN A 205 4.02 -12.80 -9.11
CA GLN A 205 3.42 -13.18 -7.84
C GLN A 205 3.66 -14.68 -7.62
N GLU A 206 4.59 -15.03 -6.73
CA GLU A 206 4.67 -16.38 -6.19
C GLU A 206 3.33 -16.67 -5.51
N GLY A 207 2.71 -17.79 -5.90
CA GLY A 207 1.33 -18.14 -5.54
C GLY A 207 1.08 -17.83 -4.07
N ALA A 208 0.11 -16.97 -3.81
CA ALA A 208 -0.25 -16.57 -2.45
C ALA A 208 -0.61 -17.83 -1.67
N GLY A 209 0.35 -18.38 -0.92
CA GLY A 209 0.07 -19.46 0.02
C GLY A 209 -1.01 -18.99 0.99
N SER A 210 -1.70 -19.93 1.65
CA SER A 210 -2.79 -19.62 2.59
C SER A 210 -2.40 -18.67 3.75
N LEU A 211 -1.11 -18.39 3.94
CA LEU A 211 -0.54 -17.47 4.94
C LEU A 211 -0.06 -16.13 4.35
N ALA A 212 -0.17 -15.92 3.04
CA ALA A 212 0.28 -14.69 2.42
C ALA A 212 -0.67 -13.53 2.77
N GLN A 213 -0.11 -12.43 3.26
CA GLN A 213 -0.84 -11.20 3.49
C GLN A 213 -1.58 -10.77 2.21
N PRO A 214 -2.90 -10.51 2.26
CA PRO A 214 -3.70 -10.25 1.05
C PRO A 214 -3.57 -8.82 0.54
N TRP A 215 -3.02 -7.90 1.34
CA TRP A 215 -2.77 -6.50 0.95
C TRP A 215 -1.28 -6.21 0.72
N SER A 216 -1.01 -5.06 0.10
CA SER A 216 0.35 -4.55 -0.15
C SER A 216 1.18 -4.50 1.13
N ALA A 217 2.48 -4.81 1.03
CA ALA A 217 3.42 -4.68 2.15
C ALA A 217 3.56 -3.22 2.63
N LEU A 218 3.28 -2.25 1.76
CA LEU A 218 3.29 -0.83 2.13
C LEU A 218 2.04 -0.40 2.91
N LEU A 219 0.95 -1.18 2.85
CA LEU A 219 -0.30 -0.77 3.47
C LEU A 219 -0.29 -1.08 4.96
N ASN A 220 -0.56 -0.06 5.79
CA ASN A 220 -0.72 -0.25 7.22
C ASN A 220 -1.89 -1.22 7.52
N PRO A 221 -1.67 -2.27 8.34
CA PRO A 221 -2.72 -3.25 8.64
C PRO A 221 -3.94 -2.61 9.31
N THR A 222 -3.76 -1.57 10.12
CA THR A 222 -4.90 -0.86 10.75
C THR A 222 -5.75 -0.13 9.70
N TRP A 223 -5.11 0.52 8.72
CA TRP A 223 -5.82 1.18 7.61
C TRP A 223 -6.53 0.14 6.74
N ALA A 224 -5.88 -0.99 6.47
CA ALA A 224 -6.47 -2.10 5.73
C ALA A 224 -7.74 -2.61 6.42
N SER A 225 -7.70 -2.85 7.74
CA SER A 225 -8.86 -3.28 8.52
C SER A 225 -10.02 -2.27 8.48
N ILE A 226 -9.72 -0.97 8.59
CA ILE A 226 -10.74 0.10 8.48
C ILE A 226 -11.41 0.08 7.10
N HIS A 227 -10.62 -0.08 6.04
CA HIS A 227 -11.15 -0.15 4.67
C HIS A 227 -11.95 -1.42 4.41
N LEU A 228 -11.50 -2.58 4.93
CA LEU A 228 -12.23 -3.84 4.81
C LEU A 228 -13.56 -3.79 5.55
N HIS A 229 -13.60 -3.21 6.74
CA HIS A 229 -14.85 -3.02 7.48
C HIS A 229 -15.85 -2.18 6.68
N HIS A 230 -15.38 -1.07 6.10
CA HIS A 230 -16.23 -0.24 5.24
C HIS A 230 -16.74 -1.01 4.01
N LEU A 231 -15.91 -1.83 3.36
CA LEU A 231 -16.36 -2.66 2.24
C LEU A 231 -17.45 -3.65 2.66
N GLN A 232 -17.25 -4.35 3.79
CA GLN A 232 -18.25 -5.26 4.36
C GLN A 232 -19.57 -4.55 4.69
N GLU A 233 -19.52 -3.33 5.23
CA GLU A 233 -20.72 -2.51 5.46
C GLU A 233 -21.43 -2.15 4.15
N THR A 234 -20.67 -1.73 3.13
CA THR A 234 -21.25 -1.39 1.82
C THR A 234 -21.88 -2.59 1.12
N GLU A 235 -21.25 -3.78 1.20
CA GLU A 235 -21.80 -5.02 0.67
C GLU A 235 -23.07 -5.41 1.44
N SER A 236 -23.01 -5.40 2.76
CA SER A 236 -24.18 -5.66 3.63
C SER A 236 -25.33 -4.71 3.32
N TRP A 237 -25.03 -3.43 3.07
CA TRP A 237 -26.02 -2.45 2.67
C TRP A 237 -26.58 -2.71 1.27
N MET A 238 -25.74 -3.06 0.29
CA MET A 238 -26.18 -3.42 -1.07
C MET A 238 -27.07 -4.67 -1.05
N GLU A 239 -26.73 -5.68 -0.23
CA GLU A 239 -27.55 -6.86 -0.05
C GLU A 239 -28.89 -6.55 0.62
N LYS A 240 -28.89 -5.78 1.71
CA LYS A 240 -30.13 -5.33 2.38
C LYS A 240 -30.99 -4.52 1.42
N ARG A 241 -30.39 -3.60 0.66
CA ARG A 241 -31.07 -2.82 -0.38
C ARG A 241 -31.64 -3.71 -1.47
N LYS A 242 -30.92 -4.73 -1.94
CA LYS A 242 -31.42 -5.70 -2.93
C LYS A 242 -32.56 -6.55 -2.37
N LYS A 243 -32.50 -6.95 -1.09
CA LYS A 243 -33.58 -7.68 -0.40
C LYS A 243 -34.83 -6.81 -0.22
N LEU A 244 -34.66 -5.53 0.11
CA LEU A 244 -35.75 -4.56 0.26
C LEU A 244 -36.33 -4.10 -1.08
N ALA A 245 -35.50 -3.92 -2.11
CA ALA A 245 -35.96 -3.64 -3.47
C ALA A 245 -36.55 -4.89 -4.16
N GLY A 246 -36.26 -6.09 -3.63
CA GLY A 246 -36.69 -7.38 -4.15
C GLY A 246 -37.87 -8.04 -3.43
N GLY A 247 -38.42 -7.45 -2.35
CA GLY A 247 -39.61 -7.96 -1.65
C GLY A 247 -40.55 -6.81 -1.27
N ALA A 248 -41.84 -6.81 -1.57
CA ALA A 248 -42.77 -7.90 -1.84
C ALA A 248 -43.88 -7.45 -2.81
N LYS A 249 -44.20 -8.29 -3.81
CA LYS A 249 -45.61 -8.44 -4.20
C LYS A 249 -46.24 -9.32 -3.12
N PRO A 250 -47.29 -8.87 -2.40
CA PRO A 250 -47.95 -9.72 -1.44
C PRO A 250 -48.60 -10.87 -2.21
N LYS A 251 -48.12 -12.10 -2.00
CA LYS A 251 -48.87 -13.29 -2.39
C LYS A 251 -49.98 -13.45 -1.35
N ALA A 252 -51.09 -12.76 -1.60
CA ALA A 252 -52.33 -13.02 -0.91
C ALA A 252 -52.78 -14.45 -1.23
N GLY A 253 -53.08 -15.23 -0.20
CA GLY A 253 -54.03 -16.33 -0.29
C GLY A 253 -53.47 -17.75 -0.12
N ALA A 254 -54.18 -18.45 0.76
CA ALA A 254 -54.35 -19.90 0.90
C ALA A 254 -53.47 -20.63 1.91
N SER A 255 -54.13 -20.83 3.05
CA SER A 255 -54.00 -21.77 4.15
C SER A 255 -53.76 -23.24 3.77
N GLU A 256 -53.13 -23.92 4.73
CA GLU A 256 -53.35 -25.28 5.26
C GLU A 256 -53.46 -26.52 4.35
N ASP A 257 -52.78 -27.55 4.86
CA ASP A 257 -52.99 -28.99 4.73
C ASP A 257 -52.57 -29.72 3.45
N GLY A 258 -51.89 -30.85 3.69
CA GLY A 258 -52.11 -32.06 2.90
C GLY A 258 -50.89 -32.56 2.11
N ALA A 259 -50.47 -33.74 2.48
CA ALA A 259 -49.41 -34.52 1.85
C ALA A 259 -49.67 -34.91 0.38
N THR A 260 -48.61 -35.41 -0.25
CA THR A 260 -48.53 -36.54 -1.20
C THR A 260 -47.89 -36.26 -2.57
N ALA A 261 -47.24 -37.32 -3.02
CA ALA A 261 -46.34 -37.47 -4.15
C ALA A 261 -46.97 -37.19 -5.53
N GLY A 262 -46.08 -36.95 -6.49
CA GLY A 262 -46.15 -37.65 -7.77
C GLY A 262 -46.42 -36.81 -9.02
N SER A 263 -45.56 -37.07 -10.01
CA SER A 263 -45.83 -37.04 -11.46
C SER A 263 -45.81 -35.69 -12.21
N GLY A 264 -44.78 -35.55 -13.04
CA GLY A 264 -44.93 -35.54 -14.50
C GLY A 264 -45.59 -34.32 -15.16
N GLY A 265 -44.82 -33.58 -15.96
CA GLY A 265 -45.41 -32.61 -16.89
C GLY A 265 -44.40 -31.77 -17.65
N ALA A 266 -43.87 -32.32 -18.74
CA ALA A 266 -43.10 -31.58 -19.73
C ALA A 266 -43.91 -30.44 -20.36
N LYS A 267 -43.29 -29.26 -20.55
CA LYS A 267 -43.59 -28.42 -21.72
C LYS A 267 -42.41 -27.51 -22.08
N ALA A 268 -41.79 -27.87 -23.19
CA ALA A 268 -40.81 -27.08 -23.91
C ALA A 268 -41.39 -25.74 -24.38
N LYS A 269 -40.56 -24.70 -24.36
CA LYS A 269 -40.62 -23.61 -25.34
C LYS A 269 -39.21 -23.09 -25.62
N ALA A 270 -38.61 -23.66 -26.66
CA ALA A 270 -37.42 -23.15 -27.31
C ALA A 270 -37.83 -22.08 -28.34
N ARG A 271 -37.06 -20.98 -28.43
CA ARG A 271 -36.74 -20.25 -29.68
C ARG A 271 -35.66 -19.18 -29.43
N PRO A 272 -34.92 -18.73 -30.46
CA PRO A 272 -33.54 -19.17 -30.64
C PRO A 272 -32.52 -18.03 -30.75
N ARG A 273 -31.26 -18.37 -30.49
CA ARG A 273 -30.06 -17.60 -30.84
C ARG A 273 -29.99 -17.40 -32.36
N ARG A 274 -29.87 -16.13 -32.80
CA ARG A 274 -29.32 -15.77 -34.11
C ARG A 274 -27.80 -15.64 -33.95
N ALA A 275 -27.05 -16.46 -34.69
CA ALA A 275 -25.64 -16.24 -34.98
C ALA A 275 -25.46 -16.28 -36.50
N ALA A 276 -24.59 -15.40 -36.97
CA ALA A 276 -24.30 -15.05 -38.35
C ALA A 276 -23.40 -16.06 -39.08
N LYS A 277 -23.32 -15.86 -40.41
CA LYS A 277 -22.25 -16.13 -41.40
C LYS A 277 -22.93 -16.59 -42.70
N GLU A 278 -22.97 -15.83 -43.80
CA GLU A 278 -21.84 -15.28 -44.58
C GLU A 278 -20.82 -16.37 -44.94
N ASP A 279 -20.93 -16.90 -46.16
CA ASP A 279 -19.78 -17.26 -47.00
C ASP A 279 -20.21 -17.74 -48.42
N VAL A 280 -19.64 -17.06 -49.43
CA VAL A 280 -18.88 -17.65 -50.56
C VAL A 280 -19.64 -18.35 -51.73
N LYS A 281 -19.69 -17.59 -52.85
CA LYS A 281 -19.05 -17.87 -54.17
C LYS A 281 -19.42 -19.16 -54.94
N LYS A 282 -19.97 -18.97 -56.16
CA LYS A 282 -19.87 -19.73 -57.45
C LYS A 282 -21.09 -19.30 -58.29
N GLU A 283 -21.09 -19.15 -59.61
CA GLU A 283 -20.23 -19.59 -60.71
C GLU A 283 -20.67 -18.83 -61.98
N GLU A 284 -19.81 -18.89 -62.99
CA GLU A 284 -19.93 -18.40 -64.37
C GLU A 284 -21.31 -18.56 -65.05
N LYS A 285 -21.72 -17.54 -65.80
CA LYS A 285 -21.89 -17.66 -67.27
C LYS A 285 -21.95 -16.30 -67.95
#